data_AF-A0A7X6P6A0-F1
#
_entry.id   AF-A0A7X6P6A0-F1
#
_cell.length_a   1.000
_cell.length_b   1.000
_cell.length_c   1.000
_cell.angle_alpha   90.00
_cell.angle_beta   90.00
_cell.angle_gamma   90.00
#
_symmetry.space_group_name_H-M   'P 1'
#
loop_
_entity.id
_entity.type
_entity.pdbx_description
1 polymer ?
#
loop_
_entity_poly.entity_id
_entity_poly.type
_entity_poly.pdbx_seq_one_letter_code
_entity_poly.pdbx_strand_id
1 'polypeptide(L)'
;MNKRTKNKLIRVTKGSISVLLCLVITPFLTLAACLVEMYRYQTVTTSVQELIDLSSFSALADYDPYLLERFGLLALSQNGDPNAVYQQLMTDNLGVMGQAVTPGLLSTTPANPLSGFGSESQYDVIRSQITDFSEMTVLSEFAFKELKIDELIEKLEDLTGLSKITDAASA
;
A
#
# COMPACT_ATOMS: atom_id res chain seq x y z
N MET A 1 4.42 17.14 77.43
CA MET A 1 4.45 16.03 76.44
C MET A 1 5.89 15.74 76.05
N ASN A 2 6.38 14.51 76.26
CA ASN A 2 7.80 14.15 76.19
C ASN A 2 8.33 14.12 74.73
N LYS A 3 9.58 14.58 74.47
CA LYS A 3 10.16 14.71 73.11
C LYS A 3 10.12 13.40 72.32
N ARG A 4 10.29 12.25 73.00
CA ARG A 4 10.22 10.91 72.41
C ARG A 4 8.85 10.57 71.85
N THR A 5 7.76 11.00 72.51
CA THR A 5 6.39 10.70 72.09
C THR A 5 6.00 11.50 70.84
N LYS A 6 6.43 12.76 70.72
CA LYS A 6 6.22 13.58 69.51
C LYS A 6 6.87 12.96 68.27
N ASN A 7 8.13 12.52 68.38
CA ASN A 7 8.85 11.93 67.23
C ASN A 7 8.25 10.59 66.78
N LYS A 8 7.68 9.81 67.71
CA LYS A 8 6.98 8.56 67.40
C LYS A 8 5.69 8.82 66.61
N LEU A 9 4.90 9.82 67.02
CA LEU A 9 3.69 10.25 66.30
C LEU A 9 4.00 10.72 64.87
N ILE A 10 5.01 11.58 64.68
CA ILE A 10 5.39 12.06 63.34
C ILE A 10 5.83 10.92 62.42
N ARG A 11 6.54 9.91 62.94
CA ARG A 11 6.92 8.72 62.17
C ARG A 11 5.71 7.86 61.76
N VAL A 12 4.73 7.70 62.66
CA VAL A 12 3.49 6.97 62.36
C VAL A 12 2.64 7.72 61.34
N THR A 13 2.53 9.05 61.44
CA THR A 13 1.82 9.88 60.45
C THR A 13 2.52 9.87 59.08
N LYS A 14 3.86 9.89 59.04
CA LYS A 14 4.61 9.77 57.78
C LYS A 14 4.45 8.39 57.12
N GLY A 15 4.39 7.31 57.91
CA GLY A 15 4.14 5.97 57.36
C GLY A 15 2.74 5.82 56.78
N SER A 16 1.71 6.31 57.49
CA SER A 16 0.32 6.24 57.03
C SER A 16 0.06 7.06 55.77
N ILE A 17 0.69 8.24 55.62
CA ILE A 17 0.58 9.04 54.39
C ILE A 17 1.13 8.28 53.17
N SER A 18 2.22 7.53 53.34
CA SER A 18 2.85 6.77 52.24
C SER A 18 2.02 5.56 51.83
N VAL A 19 1.36 4.89 52.79
CA VAL A 19 0.47 3.76 52.51
C VAL A 19 -0.79 4.25 51.78
N LEU A 20 -1.36 5.37 52.23
CA LEU A 20 -2.51 5.99 51.55
C LEU A 20 -2.17 6.45 50.13
N LEU A 21 -0.99 7.05 49.94
CA LEU A 21 -0.50 7.43 48.62
C LEU A 21 -0.33 6.22 47.70
N CYS A 22 0.28 5.13 48.18
CA CYS A 22 0.44 3.90 47.41
C CYS A 22 -0.93 3.33 46.99
N LEU A 23 -1.89 3.30 47.92
CA LEU A 23 -3.25 2.81 47.68
C LEU A 23 -4.01 3.61 46.61
N VAL A 24 -3.71 4.90 46.47
CA VAL A 24 -4.31 5.76 45.43
C VAL A 24 -3.55 5.64 44.09
N ILE A 25 -2.23 5.47 44.12
CA ILE A 25 -1.42 5.33 42.89
C ILE A 25 -1.69 4.00 42.19
N THR A 26 -1.85 2.89 42.91
CA THR A 26 -2.09 1.57 42.32
C THR A 26 -3.27 1.55 41.33
N PRO A 27 -4.50 2.01 41.67
CA PRO A 27 -5.61 2.02 40.73
C PRO A 27 -5.44 3.02 39.60
N PHE A 28 -4.72 4.13 39.82
CA PHE A 28 -4.43 5.09 38.76
C PHE A 28 -3.47 4.50 37.72
N LEU A 29 -2.48 3.74 38.18
CA LEU A 29 -1.48 3.12 37.33
C LEU A 29 -2.05 1.93 36.55
N THR A 30 -2.98 1.16 37.13
CA THR A 30 -3.72 0.12 36.38
C THR A 30 -4.65 0.72 35.32
N LEU A 31 -5.31 1.85 35.62
CA LEU A 31 -6.14 2.55 34.64
C LEU A 31 -5.29 3.09 33.49
N ALA A 32 -4.14 3.70 33.80
CA ALA A 32 -3.18 4.19 32.80
C ALA A 32 -2.64 3.04 31.94
N ALA A 33 -2.29 1.90 32.54
CA ALA A 33 -1.85 0.71 31.81
C ALA A 33 -2.96 0.17 30.88
N CYS A 34 -4.21 0.13 31.35
CA CYS A 34 -5.34 -0.28 30.53
C CYS A 34 -5.56 0.66 29.33
N LEU A 35 -5.48 1.98 29.54
CA LEU A 35 -5.56 2.96 28.45
C LEU A 35 -4.45 2.76 27.42
N VAL A 36 -3.21 2.63 27.86
CA VAL A 36 -2.06 2.40 26.96
C VAL A 36 -2.24 1.13 26.14
N GLU A 37 -2.73 0.05 26.74
CA GLU A 37 -2.99 -1.20 26.02
C GLU A 37 -4.11 -1.04 24.98
N MET A 38 -5.17 -0.30 25.30
CA MET A 38 -6.24 0.03 24.34
C MET A 38 -5.72 0.86 23.17
N TYR A 39 -4.88 1.88 23.44
CA TYR A 39 -4.24 2.66 22.37
C TYR A 39 -3.35 1.78 21.50
N ARG A 40 -2.54 0.90 22.10
CA ARG A 40 -1.69 -0.03 21.33
C ARG A 40 -2.52 -0.95 20.45
N TYR A 41 -3.65 -1.45 20.97
CA TYR A 41 -4.55 -2.29 20.20
C TYR A 41 -5.13 -1.54 18.99
N GLN A 42 -5.63 -0.32 19.19
CA GLN A 42 -6.17 0.50 18.11
C GLN A 42 -5.12 0.85 17.05
N THR A 43 -3.90 1.19 17.48
CA THR A 43 -2.79 1.45 16.57
C THR A 43 -2.48 0.22 15.72
N VAL A 44 -2.36 -0.96 16.34
CA VAL A 44 -2.10 -2.21 15.60
C VAL A 44 -3.20 -2.50 14.60
N THR A 45 -4.47 -2.39 14.99
CA THR A 45 -5.58 -2.65 14.05
C THR A 45 -5.59 -1.68 12.87
N THR A 46 -5.27 -0.41 13.10
CA THR A 46 -5.24 0.61 12.04
C THR A 46 -4.07 0.34 11.09
N SER A 47 -2.88 0.10 11.63
CA SER A 47 -1.70 -0.26 10.86
C SER A 47 -1.89 -1.54 10.04
N VAL A 48 -2.61 -2.52 10.56
CA VAL A 48 -2.93 -3.76 9.81
C VAL A 48 -3.92 -3.48 8.68
N GLN A 49 -4.88 -2.59 8.87
CA GLN A 49 -5.77 -2.20 7.78
C GLN A 49 -5.01 -1.47 6.67
N GLU A 50 -4.14 -0.53 7.04
CA GLU A 50 -3.27 0.16 6.07
C GLU A 50 -2.37 -0.81 5.30
N LEU A 51 -1.89 -1.87 5.95
CA LEU A 51 -1.14 -2.94 5.31
C LEU A 51 -1.95 -3.74 4.29
N ILE A 52 -3.20 -4.08 4.62
CA ILE A 52 -4.11 -4.76 3.70
C ILE A 52 -4.36 -3.88 2.47
N ASP A 53 -4.59 -2.59 2.70
CA ASP A 53 -4.84 -1.65 1.61
C ASP A 53 -3.58 -1.52 0.73
N LEU A 54 -2.40 -1.42 1.33
CA LEU A 54 -1.12 -1.37 0.60
C LEU A 54 -0.82 -2.65 -0.16
N SER A 55 -1.01 -3.83 0.46
CA SER A 55 -0.77 -5.12 -0.20
C SER A 55 -1.75 -5.34 -1.35
N SER A 56 -3.01 -4.91 -1.20
CA SER A 56 -3.98 -4.93 -2.27
C SER A 56 -3.55 -4.01 -3.41
N PHE A 57 -3.14 -2.77 -3.14
CA PHE A 57 -2.70 -1.84 -4.17
C PHE A 57 -1.44 -2.34 -4.90
N SER A 58 -0.48 -2.92 -4.18
CA SER A 58 0.71 -3.53 -4.79
C SER A 58 0.36 -4.78 -5.62
N ALA A 59 -0.57 -5.61 -5.16
CA ALA A 59 -1.03 -6.78 -5.92
C ALA A 59 -1.78 -6.36 -7.19
N LEU A 60 -2.53 -5.26 -7.14
CA LEU A 60 -3.10 -4.67 -8.34
C LEU A 60 -2.02 -4.09 -9.24
N ALA A 61 -1.00 -3.40 -8.72
CA ALA A 61 0.05 -2.79 -9.55
C ALA A 61 0.97 -3.79 -10.28
N ASP A 62 1.08 -5.02 -9.79
CA ASP A 62 1.90 -6.09 -10.39
C ASP A 62 1.17 -6.77 -11.56
N TYR A 63 1.02 -6.06 -12.67
CA TYR A 63 0.39 -6.59 -13.88
C TYR A 63 1.37 -7.41 -14.74
N ASP A 64 0.84 -8.40 -15.47
CA ASP A 64 1.63 -9.13 -16.46
C ASP A 64 1.96 -8.20 -17.65
N PRO A 65 3.26 -7.88 -17.88
CA PRO A 65 3.65 -6.98 -18.96
C PRO A 65 3.24 -7.52 -20.34
N TYR A 66 3.15 -8.83 -20.51
CA TYR A 66 2.76 -9.44 -21.78
C TYR A 66 1.29 -9.16 -22.13
N LEU A 67 0.39 -9.23 -21.13
CA LEU A 67 -1.04 -8.97 -21.33
C LEU A 67 -1.30 -7.47 -21.51
N LEU A 68 -0.51 -6.63 -20.85
CA LEU A 68 -0.58 -5.18 -21.00
C LEU A 68 -0.10 -4.71 -22.39
N GLU A 69 1.09 -5.12 -22.83
CA GLU A 69 1.66 -4.65 -24.11
C GLU A 69 0.86 -5.11 -25.34
N ARG A 70 0.29 -6.32 -25.29
CA ARG A 70 -0.36 -6.92 -26.46
C ARG A 70 -1.87 -6.71 -26.50
N PHE A 71 -2.51 -6.60 -25.34
CA PHE A 71 -3.97 -6.55 -25.23
C PHE A 71 -4.48 -5.36 -24.40
N GLY A 72 -3.60 -4.54 -23.82
CA GLY A 72 -4.00 -3.43 -22.95
C GLY A 72 -4.66 -3.90 -21.65
N LEU A 73 -4.47 -5.17 -21.26
CA LEU A 73 -5.16 -5.77 -20.13
C LEU A 73 -4.35 -5.62 -18.85
N LEU A 74 -4.98 -5.03 -17.84
CA LEU A 74 -4.46 -4.88 -16.49
C LEU A 74 -4.80 -6.14 -15.68
N ALA A 75 -4.08 -7.24 -15.95
CA ALA A 75 -4.32 -8.55 -15.35
C ALA A 75 -3.04 -9.16 -14.75
N LEU A 76 -3.22 -9.90 -13.65
CA LEU A 76 -2.17 -10.73 -13.05
C LEU A 76 -1.81 -11.91 -13.98
N SER A 77 -0.55 -12.35 -13.92
CA SER A 77 -0.07 -13.45 -14.76
C SER A 77 -0.83 -14.75 -14.48
N GLN A 78 -1.22 -15.47 -15.54
CA GLN A 78 -2.03 -16.69 -15.45
C GLN A 78 -1.26 -17.89 -14.89
N ASN A 79 0.07 -17.77 -14.74
CA ASN A 79 0.94 -18.87 -14.35
C ASN A 79 1.12 -19.00 -12.82
N GLY A 80 0.39 -18.20 -12.02
CA GLY A 80 0.48 -18.22 -10.55
C GLY A 80 -0.90 -18.16 -9.88
N ASP A 81 -0.97 -18.65 -8.64
CA ASP A 81 -2.14 -18.44 -7.79
C ASP A 81 -2.16 -16.97 -7.33
N PRO A 82 -3.17 -16.16 -7.71
CA PRO A 82 -3.28 -14.76 -7.29
C PRO A 82 -3.26 -14.60 -5.76
N ASN A 83 -3.78 -15.60 -5.05
CA ASN A 83 -3.82 -15.59 -3.60
C ASN A 83 -2.42 -15.79 -2.99
N ALA A 84 -1.54 -16.54 -3.66
CA ALA A 84 -0.16 -16.74 -3.22
C ALA A 84 0.66 -15.45 -3.38
N VAL A 85 0.47 -14.71 -4.49
CA VAL A 85 1.12 -13.41 -4.72
C VAL A 85 0.66 -12.39 -3.68
N TYR A 86 -0.65 -12.32 -3.42
CA TYR A 86 -1.20 -11.44 -2.39
C TYR A 86 -0.67 -11.78 -0.98
N GLN A 87 -0.61 -13.07 -0.62
CA GLN A 87 -0.06 -13.51 0.68
C GLN A 87 1.43 -13.19 0.82
N GLN A 88 2.21 -13.33 -0.26
CA GLN A 88 3.62 -12.98 -0.26
C GLN A 88 3.81 -11.47 -0.07
N LEU A 89 3.09 -10.64 -0.83
CA LEU A 89 3.13 -9.17 -0.65
C LEU A 89 2.67 -8.76 0.75
N MET A 90 1.63 -9.39 1.30
CA MET A 90 1.20 -9.11 2.66
C MET A 90 2.28 -9.50 3.69
N THR A 91 2.94 -10.64 3.50
CA THR A 91 4.04 -11.09 4.38
C THR A 91 5.26 -10.19 4.28
N ASP A 92 5.61 -9.73 3.09
CA ASP A 92 6.74 -8.83 2.85
C ASP A 92 6.46 -7.44 3.47
N ASN A 93 5.26 -6.90 3.30
CA ASN A 93 4.86 -5.63 3.91
C ASN A 93 4.74 -5.74 5.45
N LEU A 94 4.27 -6.87 5.98
CA LEU A 94 4.29 -7.17 7.42
C LEU A 94 5.73 -7.27 7.95
N GLY A 95 6.66 -7.83 7.18
CA GLY A 95 8.08 -7.94 7.53
C GLY A 95 8.77 -6.58 7.72
N VAL A 96 8.38 -5.58 6.91
CA VAL A 96 8.87 -4.19 7.01
C VAL A 96 8.34 -3.48 8.27
N MET A 97 7.16 -3.87 8.78
CA MET A 97 6.56 -3.26 9.98
C MET A 97 7.07 -3.84 11.31
N GLY A 98 7.97 -4.82 11.26
CA GLY A 98 8.51 -5.47 12.44
C GLY A 98 7.49 -6.39 13.12
N GLN A 99 8.00 -7.27 13.99
CA GLN A 99 7.32 -8.39 14.69
C GLN A 99 6.06 -8.06 15.54
N ALA A 100 5.33 -6.98 15.28
CA ALA A 100 4.15 -6.58 16.05
C ALA A 100 2.86 -7.35 15.70
N VAL A 101 2.81 -8.05 14.56
CA VAL A 101 1.58 -8.71 14.07
C VAL A 101 1.90 -10.11 13.56
N THR A 102 1.27 -11.13 14.15
CA THR A 102 1.36 -12.51 13.66
C THR A 102 0.39 -12.69 12.48
N PRO A 103 0.86 -13.08 11.28
CA PRO A 103 0.03 -13.16 10.06
C PRO A 103 -1.15 -14.14 10.12
N GLY A 104 -1.21 -15.02 11.12
CA GLY A 104 -2.16 -16.12 11.20
C GLY A 104 -3.59 -15.78 11.64
N LEU A 105 -3.90 -14.51 11.96
CA LEU A 105 -5.22 -14.12 12.49
C LEU A 105 -6.12 -13.35 11.50
N LEU A 106 -5.59 -12.90 10.37
CA LEU A 106 -6.37 -12.15 9.39
C LEU A 106 -6.84 -13.06 8.27
N SER A 107 -8.08 -13.52 8.38
CA SER A 107 -8.81 -14.12 7.28
C SER A 107 -8.96 -13.07 6.17
N THR A 108 -8.18 -13.21 5.10
CA THR A 108 -8.16 -12.34 3.92
C THR A 108 -9.33 -12.61 2.98
N THR A 109 -10.51 -12.97 3.50
CA THR A 109 -11.70 -13.16 2.66
C THR A 109 -12.20 -11.78 2.24
N PRO A 110 -11.99 -11.33 0.99
CA PRO A 110 -12.45 -10.03 0.56
C PRO A 110 -13.98 -10.08 0.51
N ALA A 111 -14.65 -9.09 1.10
CA ALA A 111 -16.11 -9.01 1.08
C ALA A 111 -16.68 -8.81 -0.34
N ASN A 112 -15.85 -8.39 -1.29
CA ASN A 112 -16.17 -8.28 -2.71
C ASN A 112 -14.94 -8.71 -3.53
N PRO A 113 -14.79 -10.00 -3.85
CA PRO A 113 -13.79 -10.41 -4.81
C PRO A 113 -14.18 -9.85 -6.17
N LEU A 114 -13.37 -8.91 -6.69
CA LEU A 114 -13.38 -8.56 -8.11
C LEU A 114 -13.06 -9.77 -9.00
N SER A 115 -12.61 -10.87 -8.39
CA SER A 115 -12.24 -12.17 -8.97
C SER A 115 -13.37 -13.21 -9.02
N GLY A 116 -14.64 -12.82 -8.78
CA GLY A 116 -15.78 -13.70 -9.05
C GLY A 116 -15.92 -14.00 -10.54
N PHE A 117 -15.37 -15.13 -10.98
CA PHE A 117 -15.52 -15.67 -12.33
C PHE A 117 -17.02 -15.72 -12.68
N GLY A 118 -17.48 -14.83 -13.59
CA GLY A 118 -18.88 -14.75 -14.02
C GLY A 118 -19.66 -13.51 -13.58
N SER A 119 -19.04 -12.53 -12.91
CA SER A 119 -19.68 -11.22 -12.71
C SER A 119 -19.76 -10.45 -14.03
N GLU A 120 -20.95 -10.07 -14.47
CA GLU A 120 -21.14 -9.29 -15.71
C GLU A 120 -20.35 -7.98 -15.72
N SER A 121 -20.01 -7.43 -14.54
CA SER A 121 -19.14 -6.26 -14.41
C SER A 121 -17.71 -6.48 -14.91
N GLN A 122 -17.22 -7.72 -14.91
CA GLN A 122 -15.86 -8.06 -15.31
C GLN A 122 -15.72 -8.00 -16.84
N TYR A 123 -16.76 -8.40 -17.58
CA TYR A 123 -16.80 -8.30 -19.03
C TYR A 123 -16.82 -6.84 -19.50
N ASP A 124 -17.53 -5.95 -18.80
CA ASP A 124 -17.54 -4.53 -19.11
C ASP A 124 -16.19 -3.85 -18.86
N VAL A 125 -15.50 -4.19 -17.77
CA VAL A 125 -14.16 -3.64 -17.48
C VAL A 125 -13.13 -4.13 -18.50
N ILE A 126 -13.11 -5.43 -18.83
CA ILE A 126 -12.21 -6.00 -19.84
C ILE A 126 -12.52 -5.39 -21.21
N ARG A 127 -13.80 -5.25 -21.57
CA ARG A 127 -14.20 -4.64 -22.84
C ARG A 127 -13.81 -3.17 -22.90
N SER A 128 -13.96 -2.41 -21.82
CA SER A 128 -13.51 -1.02 -21.75
C SER A 128 -12.00 -0.91 -21.94
N GLN A 129 -11.21 -1.71 -21.21
CA GLN A 129 -9.74 -1.70 -21.34
C GLN A 129 -9.27 -2.04 -22.75
N ILE A 130 -9.86 -3.07 -23.38
CA ILE A 130 -9.56 -3.44 -24.76
C ILE A 130 -9.97 -2.32 -25.73
N THR A 131 -11.12 -1.68 -25.51
CA THR A 131 -11.62 -0.61 -26.39
C THR A 131 -10.72 0.62 -26.31
N ASP A 132 -10.39 1.08 -25.10
CA ASP A 132 -9.50 2.22 -24.85
C ASP A 132 -8.10 1.98 -25.44
N PHE A 133 -7.56 0.77 -25.27
CA PHE A 133 -6.28 0.38 -25.87
C PHE A 133 -6.37 0.36 -27.40
N SER A 134 -7.44 -0.24 -27.95
CA SER A 134 -7.63 -0.31 -29.41
C SER A 134 -7.79 1.07 -30.05
N GLU A 135 -8.42 2.03 -29.39
CA GLU A 135 -8.55 3.39 -29.91
C GLU A 135 -7.19 4.09 -29.99
N MET A 136 -6.33 3.96 -28.97
CA MET A 136 -4.98 4.50 -29.01
C MET A 136 -4.08 3.79 -30.04
N THR A 137 -4.14 2.46 -30.12
CA THR A 137 -3.32 1.69 -31.06
C THR A 137 -3.75 1.91 -32.51
N VAL A 138 -5.05 1.94 -32.81
CA VAL A 138 -5.52 2.15 -34.19
C VAL A 138 -5.23 3.57 -34.67
N LEU A 139 -5.38 4.59 -33.82
CA LEU A 139 -5.04 5.95 -34.19
C LEU A 139 -3.53 6.13 -34.39
N SER A 140 -2.70 5.54 -33.53
CA SER A 140 -1.24 5.58 -33.72
C SER A 140 -0.81 4.76 -34.94
N GLU A 141 -1.36 3.57 -35.16
CA GLU A 141 -1.06 2.76 -36.34
C GLU A 141 -1.57 3.43 -37.63
N PHE A 142 -2.73 4.08 -37.63
CA PHE A 142 -3.21 4.89 -38.74
C PHE A 142 -2.28 6.10 -38.99
N ALA A 143 -1.84 6.79 -37.95
CA ALA A 143 -0.88 7.88 -38.09
C ALA A 143 0.48 7.39 -38.63
N PHE A 144 1.00 6.25 -38.15
CA PHE A 144 2.30 5.76 -38.60
C PHE A 144 2.24 5.10 -39.98
N LYS A 145 1.26 4.22 -40.25
CA LYS A 145 1.15 3.49 -41.53
C LYS A 145 0.41 4.24 -42.63
N GLU A 146 -0.76 4.82 -42.34
CA GLU A 146 -1.60 5.43 -43.39
C GLU A 146 -1.15 6.85 -43.72
N LEU A 147 -0.77 7.64 -42.71
CA LEU A 147 -0.14 8.95 -42.95
C LEU A 147 1.34 8.86 -43.34
N LYS A 148 1.92 7.64 -43.35
CA LYS A 148 3.34 7.36 -43.68
C LYS A 148 4.28 8.42 -43.11
N ILE A 149 4.20 8.63 -41.80
CA ILE A 149 4.97 9.68 -41.13
C ILE A 149 6.47 9.45 -41.32
N ASP A 150 6.93 8.20 -41.48
CA ASP A 150 8.32 7.89 -41.84
C ASP A 150 8.71 8.44 -43.23
N GLU A 151 7.84 8.30 -44.24
CA GLU A 151 8.09 8.82 -45.60
C GLU A 151 7.97 10.36 -45.64
N LEU A 152 7.09 10.94 -44.82
CA LEU A 152 6.99 12.39 -44.65
C LEU A 152 8.18 12.98 -43.90
N ILE A 153 8.71 12.29 -42.89
CA ILE A 153 9.92 12.67 -42.15
C ILE A 153 11.13 12.54 -43.07
N GLU A 154 11.27 11.44 -43.81
CA GLU A 154 12.35 11.24 -44.78
C GLU A 154 12.30 12.31 -45.89
N LYS A 155 11.11 12.63 -46.41
CA LYS A 155 10.94 13.73 -47.37
C LYS A 155 11.18 15.11 -46.75
N LEU A 156 10.81 15.35 -45.49
CA LEU A 156 11.09 16.61 -44.79
C LEU A 156 12.58 16.77 -44.51
N GLU A 157 13.27 15.70 -44.14
CA GLU A 157 14.71 15.69 -43.91
C GLU A 157 15.49 15.96 -45.20
N ASP A 158 15.03 15.39 -46.32
CA ASP A 158 15.57 15.64 -47.66
C ASP A 158 15.26 17.06 -48.17
N LEU A 159 14.05 17.60 -47.90
CA LEU A 159 13.65 18.96 -48.29
C LEU A 159 14.27 20.08 -47.44
N THR A 160 14.51 19.84 -46.15
CA THR A 160 15.03 20.87 -45.23
C THR A 160 16.55 20.95 -45.24
N GLY A 161 17.25 20.00 -45.87
CA GLY A 161 18.72 20.01 -45.96
C GLY A 161 19.39 20.10 -44.59
N LEU A 162 18.72 19.64 -43.53
CA LEU A 162 19.15 19.81 -42.13
C LEU A 162 20.46 19.07 -41.85
N SER A 163 20.76 18.02 -42.62
CA SER A 163 22.08 17.36 -42.66
C SER A 163 23.21 18.34 -42.99
N LYS A 164 23.01 19.30 -43.91
CA LYS A 164 24.02 20.30 -44.25
C LYS A 164 24.20 21.41 -43.21
N ILE A 165 23.21 21.62 -42.35
CA ILE A 165 23.25 22.66 -41.31
C ILE A 165 23.86 22.08 -40.01
N THR A 166 23.60 20.81 -39.71
CA THR A 166 24.24 20.11 -38.58
C THR A 166 25.74 19.86 -38.81
N ASP A 167 26.16 19.53 -40.02
CA ASP A 167 27.60 19.44 -40.36
C ASP A 167 28.30 20.81 -40.36
N ALA A 168 27.56 21.90 -40.59
CA ALA A 168 28.08 23.27 -40.47
C ALA A 168 28.09 23.81 -39.03
N ALA A 169 27.36 23.18 -38.10
CA ALA A 169 27.31 23.57 -36.68
C ALA A 169 28.30 22.77 -35.79
N SER A 170 28.99 21.78 -36.37
CA SER A 170 29.97 20.92 -35.69
C SER A 170 31.41 21.09 -36.21
N ALA A 171 31.67 22.12 -37.02
CA ALA A 171 32.99 22.61 -37.42
C ALA A 171 33.25 24.00 -36.80
#